data_AF-A0AAV4B6S7-F1
#
_entry.id   AF-A0AAV4B6S7-F1
#
_cell.length_a   1.000
_cell.length_b   1.000
_cell.length_c   1.000
_cell.angle_alpha   90.00
_cell.angle_beta   90.00
_cell.angle_gamma   90.00
#
_symmetry.space_group_name_H-M   'P 1'
#
loop_
_entity.id
_entity.type
_entity.pdbx_description
1 polymer ?
#
loop_
_entity_poly.entity_id
_entity_poly.type
_entity_poly.pdbx_seq_one_letter_code
_entity_poly.pdbx_strand_id
1 'polypeptide(L)'
;MPPKKSYESDDSESDDPQNQKKSVSKRQKLDKNSEEYRQRRERNNMAVRKSREASRKKAKETMDKVTKLRNENQALEQKVTILNKELLVLKDLFLTHASATASAQAAASAPANTDKAFSPSFQDLSRTEQKDGDYKNDSDKFLFLKQDA
;
A
#
# COMPACT_ATOMS: atom_id res chain seq x y z
N MET A 1 25.43 -5.03 -0.56
CA MET A 1 24.33 -5.55 0.29
C MET A 1 23.63 -4.37 0.93
N PRO A 2 22.29 -4.29 0.97
CA PRO A 2 21.60 -3.22 1.68
C PRO A 2 21.65 -3.46 3.20
N PRO A 3 21.79 -2.40 4.02
CA PRO A 3 21.93 -2.53 5.48
C PRO A 3 20.60 -2.93 6.14
N LYS A 4 20.69 -3.75 7.19
CA LYS A 4 19.52 -4.20 7.98
C LYS A 4 19.12 -3.12 9.00
N LYS A 5 17.87 -2.67 8.94
CA LYS A 5 17.20 -1.94 10.04
C LYS A 5 17.03 -2.90 11.22
N SER A 6 17.49 -2.49 12.41
CA SER A 6 17.13 -3.11 13.67
C SER A 6 15.67 -2.76 13.97
N TYR A 7 14.80 -3.77 14.01
CA TYR A 7 13.45 -3.63 14.54
C TYR A 7 13.50 -4.22 15.95
N GLU A 8 13.49 -3.37 16.98
CA GLU A 8 13.11 -3.82 18.32
C GLU A 8 11.70 -4.41 18.24
N SER A 9 11.56 -5.68 18.60
CA SER A 9 10.27 -6.34 18.78
C SER A 9 10.01 -6.55 20.26
N ASP A 10 9.03 -5.83 20.81
CA ASP A 10 8.38 -6.17 22.07
C ASP A 10 7.76 -7.57 21.94
N ASP A 11 8.34 -8.54 22.65
CA ASP A 11 7.81 -9.89 22.79
C ASP A 11 6.55 -9.84 23.66
N SER A 12 5.37 -9.97 23.04
CA SER A 12 4.15 -10.30 23.76
C SER A 12 4.19 -11.79 24.14
N GLU A 13 4.46 -12.03 25.42
CA GLU A 13 4.25 -13.32 26.10
C GLU A 13 2.87 -13.89 25.73
N SER A 14 2.85 -15.02 25.05
CA SER A 14 1.63 -15.81 24.84
C SER A 14 1.74 -17.10 25.62
N ASP A 15 0.98 -17.20 26.71
CA ASP A 15 0.80 -18.41 27.51
C ASP A 15 0.09 -19.50 26.69
N ASP A 16 0.85 -20.45 26.14
CA ASP A 16 0.32 -21.65 25.49
C ASP A 16 0.39 -22.85 26.47
N PRO A 17 -0.74 -23.50 26.82
CA PRO A 17 -0.73 -24.60 27.77
C PRO A 17 -0.22 -25.89 27.13
N GLN A 18 0.95 -26.34 27.60
CA GLN A 18 1.38 -27.73 27.71
C GLN A 18 1.08 -28.68 26.51
N ASN A 19 1.82 -28.53 25.42
CA ASN A 19 1.98 -29.65 24.48
C ASN A 19 3.09 -30.59 24.98
N GLN A 20 2.68 -31.66 25.67
CA GLN A 20 3.58 -32.71 26.15
C GLN A 20 4.44 -33.23 24.99
N LYS A 21 5.76 -33.03 25.12
CA LYS A 21 6.80 -33.58 24.24
C LYS A 21 6.72 -35.11 24.27
N LYS A 22 5.90 -35.71 23.40
CA LYS A 22 6.04 -37.14 23.07
C LYS A 22 7.33 -37.29 22.30
N SER A 23 8.24 -37.99 22.95
CA SER A 23 9.57 -38.36 22.53
C SER A 23 9.68 -38.62 21.03
N VAL A 24 10.84 -38.21 20.49
CA VAL A 24 11.39 -38.64 19.20
C VAL A 24 11.63 -40.15 19.29
N SER A 25 10.55 -40.93 19.30
CA SER A 25 10.58 -42.36 19.17
C SER A 25 11.02 -42.64 17.75
N LYS A 26 12.24 -43.17 17.66
CA LYS A 26 12.82 -43.99 16.60
C LYS A 26 11.82 -44.23 15.46
N ARG A 27 12.17 -43.86 14.22
CA ARG A 27 11.43 -44.17 12.98
C ARG A 27 11.30 -45.69 12.81
N GLN A 28 10.57 -46.36 13.70
CA GLN A 28 10.11 -47.71 13.50
C GLN A 28 9.16 -47.63 12.30
N LYS A 29 9.35 -48.54 11.34
CA LYS A 29 8.41 -48.71 10.24
C LYS A 29 7.07 -49.09 10.87
N LEU A 30 6.22 -48.09 11.11
CA LEU A 30 4.83 -48.31 11.47
C LEU A 30 4.19 -49.08 10.32
N ASP A 31 3.53 -50.19 10.66
CA ASP A 31 2.75 -50.94 9.69
C ASP A 31 1.68 -50.02 9.10
N LYS A 32 1.60 -49.98 7.77
CA LYS A 32 0.68 -49.12 7.02
C LYS A 32 -0.78 -49.48 7.29
N ASN A 33 -1.04 -50.70 7.75
CA ASN A 33 -2.38 -51.19 8.09
C ASN A 33 -2.73 -50.96 9.57
N SER A 34 -1.82 -50.40 10.37
CA SER A 34 -2.10 -50.10 11.77
C SER A 34 -3.08 -48.93 11.90
N GLU A 35 -3.97 -49.05 12.89
CA GLU A 35 -4.94 -48.00 13.23
C GLU A 35 -4.24 -46.69 13.61
N GLU A 36 -3.06 -46.78 14.25
CA GLU A 36 -2.24 -45.62 14.61
C GLU A 36 -1.73 -44.88 13.36
N TYR A 37 -1.28 -45.60 12.32
CA TYR A 37 -0.86 -44.99 11.06
C TYR A 37 -2.03 -44.26 10.40
N ARG A 38 -3.20 -44.89 10.34
CA ARG A 38 -4.42 -44.31 9.76
C ARG A 38 -4.79 -42.97 10.41
N GLN A 39 -4.84 -42.93 11.74
CA GLN A 39 -5.12 -41.70 12.49
C GLN A 39 -4.05 -40.62 12.28
N ARG A 40 -2.76 -40.97 12.23
CA ARG A 40 -1.68 -40.01 11.94
C ARG A 40 -1.83 -39.41 10.54
N ARG A 41 -2.17 -40.21 9.54
CA ARG A 41 -2.40 -39.75 8.16
C ARG A 41 -3.64 -38.87 8.05
N GLU A 42 -4.72 -39.23 8.72
CA GLU A 42 -5.94 -38.41 8.76
C GLU A 42 -5.65 -37.02 9.35
N ARG A 43 -4.97 -36.95 10.51
CA ARG A 43 -4.55 -35.66 11.10
C ARG A 43 -3.64 -34.86 10.16
N ASN A 44 -2.69 -35.51 9.49
CA ASN A 44 -1.82 -34.83 8.53
C ASN A 44 -2.60 -34.30 7.32
N ASN A 45 -3.53 -35.08 6.77
CA ASN A 45 -4.38 -34.65 5.67
C ASN A 45 -5.22 -33.43 6.07
N MET A 46 -5.78 -33.42 7.29
CA MET A 46 -6.49 -32.26 7.83
C MET A 46 -5.57 -31.04 7.99
N ALA A 47 -4.36 -31.22 8.52
CA ALA A 47 -3.39 -30.13 8.65
C ALA A 47 -2.97 -29.55 7.30
N VAL A 48 -2.79 -30.40 6.28
CA VAL A 48 -2.47 -29.97 4.91
C VAL A 48 -3.63 -29.17 4.30
N ARG A 49 -4.87 -29.65 4.43
CA ARG A 49 -6.06 -28.91 3.97
C ARG A 49 -6.15 -27.55 4.64
N LYS A 50 -6.04 -27.50 5.98
CA LYS A 50 -6.05 -26.26 6.76
C LYS A 50 -4.94 -25.29 6.32
N SER A 51 -3.72 -25.79 6.13
CA SER A 51 -2.58 -24.97 5.67
C SER A 51 -2.84 -24.38 4.27
N ARG A 52 -3.30 -25.20 3.32
CA ARG A 52 -3.66 -24.74 1.96
C ARG A 52 -4.78 -23.71 1.98
N GLU A 53 -5.81 -23.91 2.80
CA GLU A 53 -6.91 -22.95 2.97
C GLU A 53 -6.43 -21.64 3.57
N ALA A 54 -5.56 -21.69 4.60
CA ALA A 54 -4.98 -20.49 5.19
C ALA A 54 -4.17 -19.69 4.15
N SER A 55 -3.35 -20.35 3.34
CA SER A 55 -2.60 -19.68 2.26
C SER A 55 -3.52 -19.05 1.21
N ARG A 56 -4.58 -19.77 0.78
CA ARG A 56 -5.57 -19.24 -0.17
C ARG A 56 -6.34 -18.05 0.40
N LYS A 57 -6.73 -18.13 1.68
CA LYS A 57 -7.42 -17.04 2.39
C LYS A 57 -6.54 -15.81 2.47
N LYS A 58 -5.27 -15.96 2.88
CA LYS A 58 -4.31 -14.86 2.95
C LYS A 58 -4.07 -14.18 1.61
N ALA A 59 -3.98 -14.96 0.53
CA ALA A 59 -3.85 -14.43 -0.83
C ALA A 59 -5.10 -13.59 -1.21
N LYS A 60 -6.30 -14.10 -0.95
CA LYS A 60 -7.55 -13.38 -1.17
C LYS A 60 -7.64 -12.10 -0.35
N GLU A 61 -7.36 -12.16 0.95
CA GLU A 61 -7.37 -10.99 1.85
C GLU A 61 -6.39 -9.91 1.38
N THR A 62 -5.22 -10.32 0.88
CA THR A 62 -4.24 -9.38 0.33
C THR A 62 -4.77 -8.71 -0.93
N MET A 63 -5.37 -9.46 -1.85
CA MET A 63 -5.98 -8.91 -3.06
C MET A 63 -7.13 -7.94 -2.74
N ASP A 64 -7.98 -8.29 -1.77
CA ASP A 64 -9.07 -7.44 -1.30
C ASP A 64 -8.52 -6.14 -0.68
N LYS A 65 -7.44 -6.23 0.11
CA LYS A 65 -6.77 -5.05 0.68
C LYS A 65 -6.18 -4.14 -0.39
N VAL A 66 -5.50 -4.70 -1.40
CA VAL A 66 -4.96 -3.92 -2.53
C VAL A 66 -6.10 -3.20 -3.27
N THR A 67 -7.22 -3.88 -3.49
CA THR A 67 -8.38 -3.29 -4.16
C THR A 67 -8.96 -2.14 -3.35
N LYS A 68 -9.13 -2.30 -2.03
CA LYS A 68 -9.58 -1.22 -1.14
C LYS A 68 -8.65 -0.01 -1.20
N LEU A 69 -7.34 -0.24 -1.09
CA LEU A 69 -6.35 0.84 -1.13
C LEU A 69 -6.34 1.59 -2.46
N ARG A 70 -6.54 0.89 -3.58
CA ARG A 70 -6.66 1.52 -4.89
C ARG A 70 -7.88 2.44 -4.98
N ASN A 71 -9.04 1.96 -4.52
CA ASN A 71 -10.26 2.74 -4.52
C ASN A 71 -10.14 3.98 -3.61
N GLU A 72 -9.53 3.81 -2.44
CA GLU A 72 -9.28 4.91 -1.50
C GLU A 72 -8.31 5.95 -2.09
N ASN A 73 -7.20 5.51 -2.70
CA ASN A 73 -6.28 6.41 -3.39
C ASN A 73 -6.97 7.21 -4.50
N GLN A 74 -7.78 6.55 -5.33
CA GLN A 74 -8.53 7.24 -6.38
C GLN A 74 -9.48 8.31 -5.81
N ALA A 75 -10.18 7.99 -4.71
CA ALA A 75 -11.05 8.95 -4.04
C ALA A 75 -10.27 10.14 -3.45
N LEU A 76 -9.09 9.88 -2.87
CA LEU A 76 -8.21 10.92 -2.34
C LEU A 76 -7.65 11.82 -3.45
N GLU A 77 -7.22 11.24 -4.57
CA GLU A 77 -6.75 11.98 -5.74
C GLU A 77 -7.83 12.90 -6.32
N GLN A 78 -9.07 12.41 -6.39
CA GLN A 78 -10.24 13.23 -6.78
C GLN A 78 -10.45 14.38 -5.80
N LYS A 79 -10.38 14.12 -4.49
CA LYS A 79 -10.54 15.16 -3.47
C LYS A 79 -9.45 16.24 -3.58
N VAL A 80 -8.19 15.84 -3.76
CA VAL A 80 -7.07 16.77 -3.99
C VAL A 80 -7.33 17.61 -5.25
N THR A 81 -7.78 16.98 -6.33
CA THR A 81 -8.09 17.66 -7.58
C THR A 81 -9.19 18.71 -7.41
N ILE A 82 -10.27 18.37 -6.69
CA ILE A 82 -11.38 19.30 -6.44
C ILE A 82 -10.90 20.48 -5.60
N LEU A 83 -10.23 20.22 -4.48
CA LEU A 83 -9.72 21.27 -3.60
C LEU A 83 -8.76 22.21 -4.33
N ASN A 84 -7.88 21.68 -5.19
CA ASN A 84 -6.99 22.50 -6.01
C ASN A 84 -7.78 23.40 -6.98
N LYS A 85 -8.85 22.88 -7.61
CA LYS A 85 -9.72 23.70 -8.47
C LYS A 85 -10.43 24.80 -7.68
N GLU A 86 -10.96 24.48 -6.50
CA GLU A 86 -11.60 25.46 -5.62
C GLU A 86 -10.62 26.58 -5.22
N LEU A 87 -9.39 26.22 -4.86
CA LEU A 87 -8.34 27.20 -4.55
C LEU A 87 -7.97 28.07 -5.75
N LEU A 88 -7.88 27.49 -6.96
CA LEU A 88 -7.62 28.26 -8.18
C LEU A 88 -8.75 29.25 -8.46
N VAL A 89 -10.01 28.83 -8.35
CA VAL A 89 -11.18 29.72 -8.51
C VAL A 89 -11.14 30.87 -7.52
N LEU A 90 -10.86 30.58 -6.24
CA LEU A 90 -10.74 31.63 -5.22
C LEU A 90 -9.58 32.58 -5.53
N LYS A 91 -8.41 32.06 -5.91
CA LYS A 91 -7.25 32.87 -6.30
C LYS A 91 -7.58 33.79 -7.48
N ASP A 92 -8.21 33.25 -8.52
CA ASP A 92 -8.60 34.02 -9.70
C ASP A 92 -9.64 35.10 -9.34
N LEU A 93 -10.58 34.79 -8.45
CA LEU A 93 -11.53 35.77 -7.94
C LEU A 93 -10.82 36.91 -7.17
N PHE A 94 -9.88 36.59 -6.29
CA PHE A 94 -9.10 37.62 -5.59
C PHE A 94 -8.26 38.48 -6.53
N LEU A 95 -7.62 37.89 -7.54
CA LEU A 95 -6.80 38.63 -8.51
C LEU A 95 -7.64 39.52 -9.43
N THR A 96 -8.80 39.04 -9.88
CA THR A 96 -9.74 39.85 -10.69
C THR A 96 -10.31 41.00 -9.89
N HIS A 97 -10.71 40.80 -8.64
CA HIS A 97 -11.16 41.89 -7.77
C HIS A 97 -10.04 42.86 -7.41
N ALA A 98 -8.84 42.38 -7.07
CA ALA A 98 -7.71 43.24 -6.75
C ALA A 98 -7.28 44.09 -7.97
N SER A 99 -7.29 43.52 -9.18
CA SER A 99 -7.00 44.28 -10.40
C SER A 99 -8.11 45.26 -10.78
N ALA A 100 -9.39 44.91 -10.58
CA ALA A 100 -10.51 45.85 -10.74
C ALA A 100 -10.45 47.01 -9.73
N THR A 101 -10.05 46.73 -8.48
CA THR A 101 -9.89 47.75 -7.44
C THR A 101 -8.66 48.62 -7.67
N ALA A 102 -7.54 48.01 -8.10
CA ALA A 102 -6.31 48.73 -8.46
C ALA A 102 -6.50 49.60 -9.70
N SER A 103 -7.28 49.18 -10.70
CA SER A 103 -7.62 50.01 -11.86
C SER A 103 -8.60 51.14 -11.50
N ALA A 104 -9.53 50.91 -10.58
CA ALA A 104 -10.37 51.97 -10.01
C ALA A 104 -9.56 52.98 -9.17
N GLN A 105 -8.52 52.53 -8.45
CA GLN A 105 -7.60 53.39 -7.68
C GLN A 105 -6.54 54.08 -8.55
N ALA A 106 -6.08 53.45 -9.64
CA ALA A 106 -5.14 54.05 -10.59
C ALA A 106 -5.79 55.17 -11.44
N ALA A 107 -7.11 55.14 -11.64
CA ALA A 107 -7.85 56.28 -12.19
C ALA A 107 -7.93 57.48 -11.23
N ALA A 108 -7.61 57.30 -9.93
CA ALA A 108 -7.60 58.34 -8.90
C ALA A 108 -6.18 58.78 -8.48
N SER A 109 -5.10 58.12 -8.89
CA SER A 109 -3.73 58.54 -8.57
C SER A 109 -2.69 58.05 -9.59
N ALA A 110 -1.94 58.99 -10.17
CA ALA A 110 -0.84 58.78 -11.12
C ALA A 110 0.38 58.04 -10.51
N PRO A 111 1.24 57.38 -11.32
CA PRO A 111 2.11 56.30 -10.86
C PRO A 111 3.49 56.78 -10.39
N ALA A 112 3.96 56.26 -9.25
CA ALA A 112 5.35 56.38 -8.81
C ALA A 112 5.98 55.01 -8.52
N ASN A 113 7.07 54.75 -9.25
CA ASN A 113 8.18 53.82 -9.02
C ASN A 113 7.94 52.32 -8.86
N THR A 114 8.42 51.59 -9.86
CA THR A 114 8.62 50.15 -9.86
C THR A 114 9.99 49.79 -9.27
N ASP A 115 10.04 49.43 -7.99
CA ASP A 115 11.17 48.65 -7.48
C ASP A 115 10.88 47.16 -7.68
N LYS A 116 11.63 46.59 -8.62
CA LYS A 116 11.57 45.20 -9.04
C LYS A 116 12.18 44.32 -7.93
N ALA A 117 11.40 43.98 -6.91
CA ALA A 117 11.78 43.01 -5.91
C ALA A 117 11.89 41.62 -6.56
N PHE A 118 13.12 41.10 -6.60
CA PHE A 118 13.46 39.75 -7.01
C PHE A 118 12.70 38.75 -6.13
N SER A 119 11.62 38.18 -6.67
CA SER A 119 10.94 37.03 -6.08
C SER A 119 11.78 35.78 -6.40
N PRO A 120 12.28 35.03 -5.40
CA PRO A 120 12.91 33.75 -5.67
C PRO A 120 11.81 32.78 -6.13
N SER A 121 11.82 32.46 -7.42
CA SER A 121 10.96 31.45 -8.01
C SER A 121 11.29 30.09 -7.40
N PHE A 122 10.35 29.54 -6.62
CA PHE A 122 10.39 28.15 -6.19
C PHE A 122 9.95 27.25 -7.37
N GLN A 123 10.78 27.21 -8.40
CA GLN A 123 10.61 26.34 -9.56
C GLN A 123 11.88 25.50 -9.71
N ASP A 124 12.15 24.60 -8.77
CA ASP A 124 12.96 23.42 -9.06
C ASP A 124 12.73 22.29 -8.05
N LEU A 125 11.58 21.62 -8.15
CA LEU A 125 11.37 20.29 -7.54
C LEU A 125 10.73 19.31 -8.55
N SER A 126 10.94 19.54 -9.84
CA SER A 126 10.34 18.70 -10.90
C SER A 126 11.33 18.34 -12.02
N ARG A 127 12.50 17.80 -11.66
CA ARG A 127 13.40 17.10 -12.60
C ARG A 127 14.29 16.16 -11.78
N THR A 128 13.95 14.88 -11.60
CA THR A 128 13.96 13.85 -12.63
C THR A 128 13.00 12.70 -12.28
N GLU A 129 11.76 12.77 -12.74
CA GLU A 129 10.94 11.59 -13.00
C GLU A 129 11.29 11.09 -14.40
N GLN A 130 12.26 10.18 -14.49
CA GLN A 130 12.46 9.31 -15.65
C GLN A 130 13.12 8.01 -15.20
N LYS A 131 12.30 7.14 -14.60
CA LYS A 131 12.32 5.72 -14.94
C LYS A 131 10.87 5.28 -15.01
N ASP A 132 10.38 5.20 -16.24
CA ASP A 132 9.26 4.34 -16.63
C ASP A 132 9.61 2.91 -16.21
N GLY A 133 9.40 2.61 -14.93
CA GLY A 133 9.20 1.27 -14.45
C GLY A 133 7.82 0.89 -14.90
N ASP A 134 7.75 0.43 -16.15
CA ASP A 134 6.64 -0.29 -16.76
C ASP A 134 6.12 -1.29 -15.71
N TYR A 135 5.15 -0.86 -14.90
CA TYR A 135 4.34 -1.75 -14.06
C TYR A 135 3.44 -2.48 -15.05
N LYS A 136 4.07 -3.39 -15.78
CA LYS A 136 3.39 -4.41 -16.56
C LYS A 136 2.33 -4.98 -15.63
N ASN A 137 1.10 -4.95 -16.12
CA ASN A 137 -0.03 -5.67 -15.56
C ASN A 137 0.39 -7.13 -15.35
N ASP A 138 0.95 -7.44 -14.18
CA ASP A 138 1.23 -8.80 -13.70
C ASP A 138 -0.08 -9.44 -13.19
N SER A 139 -1.22 -9.09 -13.81
CA SER A 139 -2.50 -9.78 -13.63
C SER A 139 -2.41 -11.28 -13.95
N ASP A 140 -1.37 -11.69 -14.68
CA ASP A 140 -1.14 -13.09 -15.06
C ASP A 140 -0.13 -13.84 -14.19
N LYS A 141 0.58 -13.14 -13.28
CA LYS A 141 1.64 -13.79 -12.48
C LYS A 141 1.13 -14.58 -11.27
N PHE A 142 -0.17 -14.50 -10.98
CA PHE A 142 -0.86 -15.33 -9.99
C PHE A 142 -1.81 -16.37 -10.62
N LEU A 143 -1.81 -16.49 -11.95
CA LEU A 143 -2.71 -17.37 -12.70
C LEU A 143 -2.06 -18.70 -13.12
N PHE A 144 -0.89 -19.05 -12.60
CA PHE A 144 -0.22 -20.33 -12.85
C PHE A 144 -0.11 -21.18 -11.58
N LEU A 145 -1.25 -21.61 -11.03
CA LEU A 145 -1.31 -22.84 -10.23
C LEU A 145 -2.71 -23.46 -10.26
N LYS A 146 -3.27 -23.56 -11.46
CA LYS A 146 -4.50 -24.29 -11.75
C LYS A 146 -4.35 -25.16 -12.99
N GLN A 147 -3.24 -25.89 -13.07
CA GLN A 147 -3.12 -27.03 -13.96
C GLN A 147 -2.07 -27.96 -13.36
N ASP A 148 -2.57 -28.96 -12.63
CA ASP A 148 -2.19 -30.36 -12.75
C ASP A 148 -3.02 -31.18 -11.75
N ALA A 149 -3.79 -32.11 -12.33
CA ALA A 149 -4.42 -33.34 -11.81
C ALA A 149 -4.91 -33.40 -10.34
#